data_AF-A0A350EWE3-F1
#
_entry.id   AF-A0A350EWE3-F1
#
_cell.length_a   1.000
_cell.length_b   1.000
_cell.length_c   1.000
_cell.angle_alpha   90.00
_cell.angle_beta   90.00
_cell.angle_gamma   90.00
#
_symmetry.space_group_name_H-M   'P 1'
#
loop_
_entity.id
_entity.type
_entity.pdbx_description
1 polymer ?
#
loop_
_entity_poly.entity_id
_entity_poly.type
_entity_poly.pdbx_seq_one_letter_code
_entity_poly.pdbx_strand_id
1 'polypeptide(L)'
;MVLAIVLSLITQVGDVAAQNPGADRQAAMQAIREATQKDHQNMMEQLGITRLRPGRNGNPNATNNPANYDPALANPYPDLPELLVLSDGRKVTTADQWWQLRRPEIVEDFEREVIGRVPGDVPRVTWAITTQATDRVVADMPVNARQLVGRVDNSVFPEIEVNIEMTLVTPLNADQPVPVLMMFGGFFGGGGLPRRAGEPEPTNRFRGFGNMTFADPPSTEQLIAAGWGYATINPNSIQPDNGAGLTKGIIGLVNRGKHRRPDDWGSLRAWAWGAARGLDYLETDPTVNAKKVGIEGVS
;
A
#
# COMPACT_ATOMS: atom_id res chain seq x y z
N MET A 1 29.27 -20.57 70.21
CA MET A 1 28.02 -19.77 70.18
C MET A 1 28.00 -19.01 68.87
N VAL A 2 26.84 -18.93 68.21
CA VAL A 2 26.54 -18.45 66.83
C VAL A 2 26.75 -19.53 65.75
N LEU A 3 25.76 -20.34 65.38
CA LEU A 3 24.52 -20.17 64.57
C LEU A 3 24.75 -20.32 63.05
N ALA A 4 24.26 -21.42 62.48
CA ALA A 4 23.96 -21.54 61.04
C ALA A 4 22.77 -22.50 60.87
N ILE A 5 21.61 -21.92 60.52
CA ILE A 5 20.38 -22.63 60.16
C ILE A 5 20.46 -22.95 58.66
N VAL A 6 20.34 -24.23 58.31
CA VAL A 6 20.22 -24.70 56.93
C VAL A 6 18.75 -24.63 56.53
N LEU A 7 18.43 -23.74 55.60
CA LEU A 7 17.18 -23.73 54.83
C LEU A 7 17.55 -23.98 53.36
N SER A 8 17.35 -25.19 52.86
CA SER A 8 17.45 -25.46 51.42
C SER A 8 16.05 -25.37 50.81
N LEU A 9 15.84 -24.32 50.02
CA LEU A 9 14.66 -24.11 49.20
C LEU A 9 14.53 -25.20 48.12
N ILE A 10 13.30 -25.66 47.94
CA ILE A 10 12.82 -26.43 46.80
C ILE A 10 12.91 -25.52 45.55
N THR A 11 13.74 -25.89 44.57
CA THR A 11 13.71 -25.31 43.23
C THR A 11 12.57 -25.96 42.42
N GLN A 12 11.46 -25.24 42.24
CA GLN A 12 10.54 -25.49 41.14
C GLN A 12 11.18 -24.95 39.86
N VAL A 13 11.63 -25.86 39.00
CA VAL A 13 11.94 -25.55 37.61
C VAL A 13 10.59 -25.45 36.90
N GLY A 14 10.13 -24.23 36.66
CA GLY A 14 9.00 -23.99 35.76
C GLY A 14 9.47 -24.19 34.32
N ASP A 15 8.83 -25.12 33.62
CA ASP A 15 8.97 -25.30 32.18
C ASP A 15 8.62 -23.99 31.46
N VAL A 16 9.62 -23.30 30.92
CA VAL A 16 9.40 -22.29 29.88
C VAL A 16 9.12 -23.08 28.61
N ALA A 17 7.83 -23.31 28.33
CA ALA A 17 7.39 -23.91 27.07
C ALA A 17 8.00 -23.11 25.91
N ALA A 18 8.86 -23.76 25.13
CA ALA A 18 9.43 -23.20 23.92
C ALA A 18 8.30 -22.86 22.94
N GLN A 19 8.09 -21.57 22.68
CA GLN A 19 7.14 -21.08 21.67
C GLN A 19 7.57 -21.60 20.30
N ASN A 20 6.67 -22.29 19.60
CA ASN A 20 6.89 -22.77 18.24
C ASN A 20 6.52 -21.65 17.26
N PRO A 21 7.50 -21.01 16.58
CA PRO A 21 7.24 -19.82 15.75
C PRO A 21 6.27 -20.10 14.58
N GLY A 22 6.19 -21.35 14.14
CA GLY A 22 5.26 -21.78 13.09
C GLY A 22 3.80 -21.82 13.58
N ALA A 23 3.57 -22.24 14.83
CA ALA A 23 2.24 -22.29 15.42
C ALA A 23 1.68 -20.88 15.69
N ASP A 24 2.54 -19.97 16.17
CA ASP A 24 2.18 -18.57 16.43
C ASP A 24 1.79 -17.84 15.13
N ARG A 25 2.53 -18.08 14.05
CA ARG A 25 2.19 -17.54 12.72
C ARG A 25 0.86 -18.06 12.20
N GLN A 26 0.57 -19.35 12.38
CA GLN A 26 -0.71 -19.93 11.96
C GLN A 26 -1.88 -19.35 12.75
N ALA A 27 -1.73 -19.23 14.08
CA ALA A 27 -2.74 -18.63 14.94
C ALA A 27 -3.00 -17.16 14.55
N ALA A 28 -1.95 -16.38 14.29
CA ALA A 28 -2.08 -14.99 13.83
C ALA A 28 -2.82 -14.89 12.49
N MET A 29 -2.48 -15.74 11.52
CA MET A 29 -3.18 -15.78 10.22
C MET A 29 -4.66 -16.17 10.37
N GLN A 30 -4.97 -17.10 11.28
CA GLN A 30 -6.34 -17.49 11.55
C GLN A 30 -7.15 -16.33 12.17
N ALA A 31 -6.57 -15.61 13.14
CA ALA A 31 -7.20 -14.43 13.73
C ALA A 31 -7.48 -13.33 12.69
N ILE A 32 -6.56 -13.10 11.74
CA ILE A 32 -6.76 -12.15 10.63
C ILE A 32 -7.93 -12.60 9.73
N ARG A 33 -8.04 -13.89 9.42
CA ARG A 33 -9.14 -14.41 8.59
C ARG A 33 -10.49 -14.22 9.28
N GLU A 34 -10.58 -14.54 10.57
CA GLU A 34 -11.81 -14.39 11.35
C GLU A 34 -12.23 -12.92 11.47
N ALA A 35 -11.29 -12.02 11.76
CA ALA A 35 -11.57 -10.58 11.80
C ALA A 35 -11.97 -10.02 10.43
N THR A 36 -11.34 -10.49 9.35
CA THR A 36 -11.73 -10.15 7.97
C THR A 36 -13.16 -10.61 7.67
N GLN A 37 -13.53 -11.82 8.09
CA GLN A 37 -14.88 -12.34 7.88
C GLN A 37 -15.92 -11.55 8.68
N LYS A 38 -15.61 -11.14 9.91
CA LYS A 38 -16.48 -10.29 10.74
C LYS A 38 -16.69 -8.91 10.12
N ASP A 39 -15.63 -8.27 9.62
CA ASP A 39 -15.74 -6.98 8.93
C ASP A 39 -16.62 -7.10 7.66
N HIS A 40 -16.39 -8.14 6.85
CA HIS A 40 -17.22 -8.41 5.69
C HIS A 40 -18.69 -8.66 6.04
N GLN A 41 -18.98 -9.42 7.11
CA GLN A 41 -20.34 -9.64 7.60
C GLN A 41 -21.00 -8.32 8.03
N ASN A 42 -20.28 -7.47 8.76
CA ASN A 42 -20.78 -6.16 9.16
C ASN A 42 -21.16 -5.29 7.94
N MET A 43 -20.34 -5.27 6.89
CA MET A 43 -20.67 -4.54 5.67
C MET A 43 -21.92 -5.10 4.96
N MET A 44 -22.04 -6.43 4.89
CA MET A 44 -23.22 -7.10 4.33
C MET A 44 -24.49 -6.75 5.10
N GLU A 45 -24.43 -6.72 6.43
CA GLU A 45 -25.53 -6.33 7.31
C GLU A 45 -25.93 -4.86 7.10
N GLN A 46 -24.96 -3.93 7.05
CA GLN A 46 -25.21 -2.51 6.77
C GLN A 46 -25.94 -2.30 5.44
N LEU A 47 -25.60 -3.10 4.42
CA LEU A 47 -26.19 -3.03 3.08
C LEU A 47 -27.47 -3.87 2.92
N GLY A 48 -27.87 -4.64 3.93
CA GLY A 48 -29.00 -5.58 3.85
C GLY A 48 -28.78 -6.74 2.86
N ILE A 49 -27.54 -7.07 2.54
CA ILE A 49 -27.19 -8.16 1.62
C ILE A 49 -27.14 -9.47 2.39
N THR A 50 -27.92 -10.46 1.98
CA THR A 50 -27.96 -11.78 2.64
C THR A 50 -27.01 -12.79 2.00
N ARG A 51 -26.63 -12.61 0.73
CA ARG A 51 -25.73 -13.51 0.00
C ARG A 51 -25.04 -12.81 -1.18
N LEU A 52 -23.76 -13.09 -1.38
CA LEU A 52 -23.02 -12.74 -2.59
C LEU A 52 -22.86 -13.96 -3.51
N ARG A 53 -22.73 -13.71 -4.81
CA ARG A 53 -22.29 -14.73 -5.76
C ARG A 53 -20.82 -15.09 -5.44
N PRO A 54 -20.44 -16.38 -5.42
CA PRO A 54 -19.05 -16.76 -5.21
C PRO A 54 -18.11 -16.15 -6.26
N GLY A 55 -16.90 -15.78 -5.84
CA GLY A 55 -15.83 -15.37 -6.75
C GLY A 55 -15.42 -16.48 -7.71
N ARG A 56 -14.71 -16.12 -8.79
CA ARG A 56 -14.13 -17.07 -9.74
C ARG A 56 -12.88 -17.72 -9.16
N ASN A 57 -12.62 -18.98 -9.53
CA ASN A 57 -11.36 -19.64 -9.25
C ASN A 57 -10.36 -19.34 -10.37
N GLY A 58 -9.15 -18.89 -10.00
CA GLY A 58 -8.10 -18.57 -10.96
C GLY A 58 -7.52 -19.79 -11.69
N ASN A 59 -7.68 -20.99 -11.13
CA ASN A 59 -7.31 -22.23 -11.81
C ASN A 59 -8.37 -22.58 -12.88
N PRO A 60 -8.02 -22.58 -14.18
CA PRO A 60 -8.97 -22.86 -15.26
C PRO A 60 -9.55 -24.29 -15.21
N ASN A 61 -8.85 -25.22 -14.55
CA ASN A 61 -9.26 -26.62 -14.42
C ASN A 61 -10.04 -26.90 -13.13
N ALA A 62 -10.38 -25.87 -12.35
CA ALA A 62 -11.11 -26.05 -11.11
C ALA A 62 -12.57 -26.47 -11.38
N THR A 63 -13.08 -27.39 -10.56
CA THR A 63 -14.49 -27.82 -10.62
C THR A 63 -15.44 -26.83 -9.94
N ASN A 64 -14.90 -25.89 -9.14
CA ASN A 64 -15.67 -24.88 -8.41
C ASN A 64 -15.53 -23.48 -9.03
N ASN A 65 -16.38 -23.20 -10.03
CA ASN A 65 -16.53 -21.87 -10.63
C ASN A 65 -15.25 -21.29 -11.28
N PRO A 66 -14.62 -21.99 -12.24
CA PRO A 66 -13.39 -21.52 -12.90
C PRO A 66 -13.62 -20.19 -13.65
N ALA A 67 -12.57 -19.39 -13.78
CA ALA A 67 -12.58 -18.18 -14.61
C ALA A 67 -12.72 -18.54 -16.11
N ASN A 68 -13.41 -17.68 -16.86
CA ASN A 68 -13.52 -17.82 -18.32
C ASN A 68 -12.25 -17.31 -19.01
N TYR A 69 -11.69 -18.12 -19.91
CA TYR A 69 -10.56 -17.75 -20.77
C TYR A 69 -10.91 -17.84 -22.27
N ASP A 70 -12.17 -18.13 -22.61
CA ASP A 70 -12.65 -18.14 -23.99
C ASP A 70 -13.12 -16.73 -24.40
N PRO A 71 -12.48 -16.07 -25.39
CA PRO A 71 -12.89 -14.76 -25.88
C PRO A 71 -14.33 -14.72 -26.42
N ALA A 72 -14.86 -15.83 -26.94
CA ALA A 72 -16.23 -15.89 -27.44
C ALA A 72 -17.28 -15.71 -26.33
N LEU A 73 -16.91 -15.98 -25.07
CA LEU A 73 -17.77 -15.85 -23.89
C LEU A 73 -17.48 -14.59 -23.06
N ALA A 74 -16.56 -13.72 -23.52
CA ALA A 74 -16.02 -12.62 -22.72
C ALA A 74 -16.91 -11.36 -22.66
N ASN A 75 -17.95 -11.26 -23.48
CA ASN A 75 -18.80 -10.06 -23.59
C ASN A 75 -20.29 -10.33 -23.24
N PRO A 76 -20.62 -10.84 -22.03
CA PRO A 76 -22.01 -11.09 -21.65
C PRO A 76 -22.83 -9.81 -21.38
N TYR A 77 -22.18 -8.65 -21.24
CA TYR A 77 -22.82 -7.35 -20.99
C TYR A 77 -22.23 -6.30 -21.96
N PRO A 78 -22.67 -6.30 -23.24
CA PRO A 78 -22.07 -5.43 -24.26
C PRO A 78 -22.44 -3.95 -24.12
N ASP A 79 -23.53 -3.65 -23.41
CA ASP A 79 -24.02 -2.29 -23.23
C ASP A 79 -23.27 -1.60 -22.08
N LEU A 80 -22.32 -0.73 -22.44
CA LEU A 80 -21.53 0.05 -21.49
C LEU A 80 -22.12 1.45 -21.27
N PRO A 81 -21.96 2.06 -20.09
CA PRO A 81 -22.34 3.44 -19.87
C PRO A 81 -21.66 4.39 -20.84
N GLU A 82 -22.43 5.30 -21.43
CA GLU A 82 -21.93 6.29 -22.39
C GLU A 82 -20.97 7.29 -21.71
N LEU A 83 -19.75 7.39 -22.24
CA LEU A 83 -18.70 8.22 -21.65
C LEU A 83 -19.01 9.72 -21.77
N LEU A 84 -19.53 10.13 -22.94
CA LEU A 84 -19.77 11.54 -23.31
C LEU A 84 -21.25 11.92 -23.20
N VAL A 85 -21.95 11.35 -22.23
CA VAL A 85 -23.34 11.67 -21.89
C VAL A 85 -23.41 11.93 -20.39
N LEU A 86 -23.95 13.08 -20.00
CA LEU A 86 -24.21 13.43 -18.60
C LEU A 86 -25.29 12.52 -18.01
N SER A 87 -25.36 12.46 -16.68
CA SER A 87 -26.40 11.71 -15.95
C SER A 87 -27.84 12.10 -16.35
N ASP A 88 -28.04 13.33 -16.81
CA ASP A 88 -29.33 13.85 -17.28
C ASP A 88 -29.61 13.62 -18.78
N GLY A 89 -28.72 12.91 -19.50
CA GLY A 89 -28.86 12.56 -20.91
C GLY A 89 -28.31 13.59 -21.91
N ARG A 90 -27.84 14.76 -21.47
CA ARG A 90 -27.19 15.72 -22.38
C ARG A 90 -25.84 15.20 -22.87
N LYS A 91 -25.53 15.45 -24.15
CA LYS A 91 -24.23 15.11 -24.74
C LYS A 91 -23.14 16.09 -24.29
N VAL A 92 -21.95 15.54 -24.01
CA VAL A 92 -20.70 16.28 -23.77
C VAL A 92 -20.00 16.48 -25.10
N THR A 93 -19.88 17.73 -25.54
CA THR A 93 -19.30 18.08 -26.84
C THR A 93 -18.07 18.98 -26.74
N THR A 94 -17.69 19.40 -25.54
CA THR A 94 -16.56 20.31 -25.28
C THR A 94 -15.70 19.84 -24.11
N ALA A 95 -14.43 20.26 -24.10
CA ALA A 95 -13.53 20.01 -22.99
C ALA A 95 -14.01 20.65 -21.68
N ASP A 96 -14.62 21.84 -21.73
CA ASP A 96 -15.13 22.52 -20.54
C ASP A 96 -16.28 21.73 -19.90
N GLN A 97 -17.21 21.20 -20.71
CA GLN A 97 -18.26 20.31 -20.19
C GLN A 97 -17.68 19.03 -19.58
N TRP A 98 -16.61 18.48 -20.16
CA TRP A 98 -15.93 17.33 -19.56
C TRP A 98 -15.37 17.67 -18.17
N TRP A 99 -14.58 18.73 -18.07
CA TRP A 99 -13.88 19.08 -16.83
C TRP A 99 -14.82 19.59 -15.73
N GLN A 100 -15.84 20.36 -16.11
CA GLN A 100 -16.74 21.00 -15.14
C GLN A 100 -17.98 20.16 -14.80
N LEU A 101 -18.41 19.24 -15.67
CA LEU A 101 -19.65 18.48 -15.49
C LEU A 101 -19.41 16.96 -15.48
N ARG A 102 -18.95 16.37 -16.59
CA ARG A 102 -18.94 14.91 -16.73
C ARG A 102 -17.90 14.22 -15.85
N ARG A 103 -16.70 14.78 -15.75
CA ARG A 103 -15.64 14.23 -14.91
C ARG A 103 -16.03 14.23 -13.42
N PRO A 104 -16.58 15.32 -12.86
CA PRO A 104 -17.14 15.30 -11.50
C PRO A 104 -18.19 14.21 -11.27
N GLU A 105 -19.13 13.99 -12.20
CA GLU A 105 -20.11 12.90 -12.09
C GLU A 105 -19.44 11.52 -11.99
N ILE A 106 -18.48 11.24 -12.89
CA ILE A 106 -17.75 9.97 -12.89
C ILE A 106 -16.95 9.80 -11.60
N VAL A 107 -16.29 10.86 -11.12
CA VAL A 107 -15.54 10.82 -9.86
C VAL A 107 -16.47 10.49 -8.69
N GLU A 108 -17.61 11.16 -8.61
CA GLU A 108 -18.61 10.90 -7.57
C GLU A 108 -19.17 9.47 -7.64
N ASP A 109 -19.44 8.93 -8.83
CA ASP A 109 -19.87 7.54 -8.99
C ASP A 109 -18.79 6.54 -8.54
N PHE A 110 -17.51 6.77 -8.88
CA PHE A 110 -16.41 5.93 -8.41
C PHE A 110 -16.21 6.02 -6.90
N GLU A 111 -16.21 7.23 -6.34
CA GLU A 111 -16.05 7.44 -4.91
C GLU A 111 -17.22 6.87 -4.11
N ARG A 112 -18.46 6.91 -4.63
CA ARG A 112 -19.62 6.32 -3.95
C ARG A 112 -19.66 4.80 -4.06
N GLU A 113 -19.45 4.27 -5.26
CA GLU A 113 -19.84 2.88 -5.60
C GLU A 113 -18.67 1.91 -5.75
N VAL A 114 -17.43 2.40 -5.91
CA VAL A 114 -16.28 1.54 -6.28
C VAL A 114 -15.14 1.60 -5.26
N ILE A 115 -14.60 2.79 -5.00
CA ILE A 115 -13.35 2.95 -4.24
C ILE A 115 -13.55 3.62 -2.87
N GLY A 116 -14.73 4.19 -2.63
CA GLY A 116 -15.10 4.89 -1.40
C GLY A 116 -14.53 6.32 -1.30
N ARG A 117 -15.14 7.14 -0.44
CA ARG A 117 -14.77 8.55 -0.22
C ARG A 117 -13.62 8.70 0.77
N VAL A 118 -12.72 9.63 0.46
CA VAL A 118 -11.75 10.13 1.45
C VAL A 118 -12.50 11.05 2.41
N PRO A 119 -12.43 10.83 3.73
CA PRO A 119 -13.06 11.72 4.70
C PRO A 119 -12.55 13.17 4.56
N GLY A 120 -13.40 14.17 4.82
CA GLY A 120 -13.00 15.57 4.70
C GLY A 120 -12.01 16.04 5.78
N ASP A 121 -11.87 15.26 6.85
CA ASP A 121 -11.12 15.57 8.06
C ASP A 121 -9.93 14.62 8.29
N VAL A 122 -9.39 14.01 7.22
CA VAL A 122 -8.19 13.19 7.35
C VAL A 122 -7.04 14.02 7.93
N PRO A 123 -6.39 13.58 9.02
CA PRO A 123 -5.36 14.37 9.68
C PRO A 123 -4.15 14.68 8.80
N ARG A 124 -3.42 15.74 9.17
CA ARG A 124 -2.20 16.18 8.46
C ARG A 124 -1.09 15.13 8.60
N VAL A 125 -0.26 15.04 7.57
CA VAL A 125 0.98 14.26 7.57
C VAL A 125 2.19 15.18 7.75
N THR A 126 3.07 14.85 8.70
CA THR A 126 4.37 15.53 8.89
C THR A 126 5.50 14.59 8.54
N TRP A 127 6.33 14.98 7.57
CA TRP A 127 7.42 14.17 7.07
C TRP A 127 8.73 14.44 7.80
N ALA A 128 9.50 13.39 8.05
CA ALA A 128 10.86 13.47 8.55
C ALA A 128 11.77 12.50 7.79
N ILE A 129 12.99 12.92 7.50
CA ILE A 129 14.05 12.04 7.02
C ILE A 129 14.59 11.27 8.22
N THR A 130 14.49 9.95 8.18
CA THR A 130 15.00 9.06 9.24
C THR A 130 16.41 8.56 8.96
N THR A 131 16.74 8.40 7.68
CA THR A 131 18.06 7.97 7.21
C THR A 131 18.41 8.74 5.94
N GLN A 132 19.66 9.18 5.80
CA GLN A 132 20.21 9.73 4.56
C GLN A 132 21.58 9.10 4.30
N ALA A 133 21.85 8.76 3.04
CA ALA A 133 23.10 8.12 2.65
C ALA A 133 23.51 8.53 1.23
N THR A 134 24.82 8.74 1.04
CA THR A 134 25.46 9.05 -0.25
C THR A 134 26.50 7.99 -0.65
N ASP A 135 26.73 7.00 0.21
CA ASP A 135 27.62 5.85 0.01
C ASP A 135 26.91 4.67 -0.68
N ARG A 136 25.80 4.93 -1.38
CA ARG A 136 24.88 3.94 -1.92
C ARG A 136 24.94 3.86 -3.43
N VAL A 137 24.60 2.68 -3.95
CA VAL A 137 24.56 2.41 -5.39
C VAL A 137 23.28 1.71 -5.82
N VAL A 138 22.82 2.05 -7.02
CA VAL A 138 21.84 1.28 -7.79
C VAL A 138 22.56 0.73 -9.00
N ALA A 139 22.60 -0.62 -9.12
CA ALA A 139 23.67 -1.30 -9.86
C ALA A 139 25.05 -0.78 -9.41
N ASP A 140 25.78 -0.10 -10.30
CA ASP A 140 27.07 0.53 -10.01
C ASP A 140 27.01 2.07 -10.03
N MET A 141 25.81 2.64 -10.16
CA MET A 141 25.61 4.09 -10.22
C MET A 141 25.47 4.68 -8.81
N PRO A 142 26.28 5.68 -8.42
CA PRO A 142 26.16 6.36 -7.14
C PRO A 142 24.84 7.13 -7.00
N VAL A 143 24.20 7.01 -5.84
CA VAL A 143 22.91 7.65 -5.57
C VAL A 143 22.87 8.36 -4.23
N ASN A 144 22.06 9.41 -4.15
CA ASN A 144 21.54 9.95 -2.90
C ASN A 144 20.30 9.16 -2.50
N ALA A 145 20.30 8.55 -1.32
CA ALA A 145 19.16 7.81 -0.80
C ALA A 145 18.68 8.36 0.53
N ARG A 146 17.36 8.53 0.68
CA ARG A 146 16.70 9.02 1.89
C ARG A 146 15.55 8.12 2.25
N GLN A 147 15.52 7.62 3.49
CA GLN A 147 14.33 7.01 4.08
C GLN A 147 13.54 8.08 4.80
N LEU A 148 12.22 8.04 4.62
CA LEU A 148 11.29 9.03 5.10
C LEU A 148 10.14 8.35 5.84
N VAL A 149 9.68 9.02 6.89
CA VAL A 149 8.46 8.65 7.61
C VAL A 149 7.51 9.85 7.63
N GLY A 150 6.35 9.67 7.02
CA GLY A 150 5.22 10.59 7.09
C GLY A 150 4.34 10.22 8.28
N ARG A 151 4.45 10.97 9.38
CA ARG A 151 3.64 10.75 10.59
C ARG A 151 2.29 11.43 10.43
N VAL A 152 1.22 10.65 10.47
CA VAL A 152 -0.14 11.18 10.50
C VAL A 152 -0.44 11.66 11.93
N ASP A 153 -0.99 12.86 12.08
CA ASP A 153 -1.47 13.35 13.38
C ASP A 153 -2.58 12.43 13.91
N ASN A 154 -2.31 11.76 15.03
CA ASN A 154 -3.24 10.84 15.66
C ASN A 154 -3.84 11.38 16.97
N SER A 155 -3.78 12.69 17.23
CA SER A 155 -4.34 13.31 18.44
C SER A 155 -5.82 12.99 18.67
N VAL A 156 -6.58 12.77 17.60
CA VAL A 156 -8.01 12.40 17.65
C VAL A 156 -8.25 10.94 18.09
N PHE A 157 -7.25 10.07 17.96
CA PHE A 157 -7.30 8.66 18.38
C PHE A 157 -5.88 8.08 18.56
N PRO A 158 -5.21 8.38 19.69
CA PRO A 158 -3.78 8.08 19.89
C PRO A 158 -3.40 6.59 19.87
N GLU A 159 -4.37 5.70 20.04
CA GLU A 159 -4.18 4.25 20.03
C GLU A 159 -3.80 3.70 18.65
N ILE A 160 -4.03 4.47 17.57
CA ILE A 160 -3.62 4.11 16.22
C ILE A 160 -2.57 5.11 15.76
N GLU A 161 -1.34 4.64 15.57
CA GLU A 161 -0.27 5.40 14.92
C GLU A 161 -0.17 4.99 13.45
N VAL A 162 -0.02 5.97 12.56
CA VAL A 162 0.16 5.72 11.12
C VAL A 162 1.43 6.44 10.67
N ASN A 163 2.42 5.63 10.29
CA ASN A 163 3.73 6.07 9.83
C ASN A 163 3.90 5.62 8.38
N ILE A 164 3.68 6.54 7.44
CA ILE A 164 3.81 6.27 6.02
C ILE A 164 5.30 6.16 5.69
N GLU A 165 5.74 4.99 5.24
CA GLU A 165 7.13 4.73 4.89
C GLU A 165 7.37 5.00 3.41
N MET A 166 8.35 5.83 3.11
CA MET A 166 8.79 6.12 1.75
C MET A 166 10.31 6.17 1.68
N THR A 167 10.89 5.74 0.57
CA THR A 167 12.32 5.92 0.28
C THR A 167 12.49 6.63 -1.04
N LEU A 168 13.21 7.75 -1.02
CA LEU A 168 13.54 8.55 -2.20
C LEU A 168 15.00 8.30 -2.59
N VAL A 169 15.21 7.95 -3.85
CA VAL A 169 16.53 7.74 -4.44
C VAL A 169 16.69 8.62 -5.67
N THR A 170 17.80 9.34 -5.74
CA THR A 170 18.13 10.24 -6.85
C THR A 170 19.59 10.04 -7.26
N PRO A 171 19.99 10.32 -8.51
CA PRO A 171 21.39 10.30 -8.91
C PRO A 171 22.25 11.20 -8.00
N LEU A 172 23.45 10.74 -7.60
CA LEU A 172 24.30 11.47 -6.65
C LEU A 172 24.70 12.86 -7.17
N ASN A 173 25.05 12.93 -8.45
CA ASN A 173 25.65 14.09 -9.10
C ASN A 173 24.68 14.79 -10.08
N ALA A 174 23.39 14.87 -9.73
CA ALA A 174 22.43 15.60 -10.55
C ALA A 174 22.62 17.13 -10.39
N ASP A 175 22.86 17.84 -11.49
CA ASP A 175 23.06 19.28 -11.48
C ASP A 175 21.75 20.09 -11.37
N GLN A 176 20.60 19.44 -11.53
CA GLN A 176 19.26 20.03 -11.52
C GLN A 176 18.26 19.07 -10.83
N PRO A 177 17.11 19.58 -10.34
CA PRO A 177 16.06 18.72 -9.81
C PRO A 177 15.60 17.68 -10.85
N VAL A 178 15.53 16.41 -10.45
CA VAL A 178 15.28 15.29 -11.37
C VAL A 178 13.79 14.92 -11.43
N PRO A 179 13.28 14.40 -12.57
CA PRO A 179 11.98 13.72 -12.59
C PRO A 179 12.02 12.51 -11.65
N VAL A 180 10.88 12.17 -11.05
CA VAL A 180 10.77 11.04 -10.10
C VAL A 180 9.59 10.14 -10.47
N LEU A 181 9.81 8.83 -10.51
CA LEU A 181 8.72 7.86 -10.55
C LEU A 181 8.43 7.34 -9.14
N MET A 182 7.23 7.62 -8.61
CA MET A 182 6.76 7.02 -7.37
C MET A 182 6.18 5.63 -7.67
N MET A 183 6.60 4.63 -6.91
CA MET A 183 6.25 3.23 -7.08
C MET A 183 5.73 2.68 -5.77
N PHE A 184 4.61 1.95 -5.79
CA PHE A 184 4.22 1.15 -4.63
C PHE A 184 5.18 -0.04 -4.47
N GLY A 185 5.80 -0.18 -3.29
CA GLY A 185 6.76 -1.25 -3.04
C GLY A 185 7.06 -1.44 -1.55
N GLY A 186 8.02 -2.30 -1.21
CA GLY A 186 8.35 -2.58 0.20
C GLY A 186 7.38 -3.55 0.91
N PHE A 187 6.42 -4.15 0.20
CA PHE A 187 5.49 -5.17 0.71
C PHE A 187 6.18 -6.32 1.45
N PHE A 188 7.41 -6.68 1.05
CA PHE A 188 8.20 -7.79 1.62
C PHE A 188 9.36 -7.31 2.50
N GLY A 189 9.31 -6.06 2.98
CA GLY A 189 10.33 -5.48 3.86
C GLY A 189 11.55 -4.90 3.13
N GLY A 190 12.52 -4.42 3.91
CA GLY A 190 13.78 -3.86 3.42
C GLY A 190 13.78 -2.35 3.18
N GLY A 191 12.64 -1.67 3.33
CA GLY A 191 12.54 -0.21 3.34
C GLY A 191 13.05 0.50 2.08
N GLY A 192 13.34 -0.21 0.99
CA GLY A 192 13.78 0.34 -0.30
C GLY A 192 15.17 1.00 -0.32
N LEU A 193 15.94 0.96 0.77
CA LEU A 193 17.24 1.64 0.83
C LEU A 193 18.29 0.88 0.00
N PRO A 194 18.96 1.52 -0.98
CA PRO A 194 19.95 0.82 -1.80
C PRO A 194 21.16 0.34 -0.99
N ARG A 195 21.84 -0.70 -1.50
CA ARG A 195 23.04 -1.26 -0.90
C ARG A 195 24.24 -0.32 -1.01
N ARG A 196 25.31 -0.61 -0.25
CA ARG A 196 26.62 0.01 -0.51
C ARG A 196 27.34 -0.65 -1.68
N ALA A 197 28.31 0.06 -2.25
CA ALA A 197 29.23 -0.53 -3.20
C ALA A 197 29.98 -1.73 -2.58
N GLY A 198 30.09 -2.83 -3.32
CA GLY A 198 30.74 -4.07 -2.84
C GLY A 198 29.87 -4.99 -1.98
N GLU A 199 28.71 -4.54 -1.47
CA GLU A 199 27.74 -5.42 -0.82
C GLU A 199 27.03 -6.32 -1.87
N PRO A 200 26.63 -7.55 -1.51
CA PRO A 200 25.87 -8.41 -2.40
C PRO A 200 24.57 -7.74 -2.87
N GLU A 201 24.13 -8.07 -4.08
CA GLU A 201 22.86 -7.55 -4.58
C GLU A 201 21.68 -8.02 -3.73
N PRO A 202 20.69 -7.16 -3.44
CA PRO A 202 19.50 -7.58 -2.72
C PRO A 202 18.76 -8.69 -3.47
N THR A 203 18.43 -9.76 -2.76
CA THR A 203 17.66 -10.91 -3.29
C THR A 203 16.24 -10.54 -3.71
N ASN A 204 15.78 -9.36 -3.31
CA ASN A 204 14.41 -8.88 -3.50
C ASN A 204 14.24 -8.07 -4.80
N ARG A 205 15.28 -8.00 -5.64
CA ARG A 205 15.13 -7.49 -7.00
C ARG A 205 14.36 -8.55 -7.78
N PHE A 206 13.15 -8.22 -8.25
CA PHE A 206 12.41 -9.04 -9.19
C PHE A 206 13.13 -9.06 -10.55
N ARG A 207 14.29 -9.72 -10.62
CA ARG A 207 14.98 -10.06 -11.88
C ARG A 207 14.25 -11.19 -12.62
N GLY A 208 13.15 -11.66 -12.05
CA GLY A 208 12.35 -12.75 -12.55
C GLY A 208 11.08 -12.93 -11.74
N PHE A 209 10.13 -13.66 -12.31
CA PHE A 209 8.93 -14.12 -11.62
C PHE A 209 8.73 -15.62 -11.91
N GLY A 210 8.64 -16.43 -10.86
CA GLY A 210 8.71 -17.88 -10.99
C GLY A 210 10.04 -18.32 -11.61
N ASN A 211 9.98 -19.10 -12.69
CA ASN A 211 11.17 -19.60 -13.40
C ASN A 211 11.65 -18.68 -14.53
N MET A 212 11.01 -17.52 -14.73
CA MET A 212 11.41 -16.58 -15.79
C MET A 212 12.43 -15.59 -15.25
N THR A 213 13.48 -15.30 -16.02
CA THR A 213 14.40 -14.18 -15.79
C THR A 213 14.10 -13.11 -16.84
N PHE A 214 13.87 -11.87 -16.41
CA PHE A 214 13.64 -10.75 -17.33
C PHE A 214 14.96 -10.35 -18.00
N ALA A 215 14.90 -10.04 -19.30
CA ALA A 215 16.08 -9.63 -20.07
C ALA A 215 16.51 -8.20 -19.72
N ASP A 216 15.54 -7.32 -19.44
CA ASP A 216 15.81 -5.94 -19.09
C ASP A 216 16.29 -5.81 -17.63
N PRO A 217 17.16 -4.81 -17.33
CA PRO A 217 17.51 -4.48 -15.96
C PRO A 217 16.27 -4.12 -15.13
N PRO A 218 16.30 -4.29 -13.80
CA PRO A 218 15.27 -3.77 -12.92
C PRO A 218 14.93 -2.30 -13.20
N SER A 219 13.66 -1.92 -13.08
CA SER A 219 13.17 -0.57 -13.40
C SER A 219 13.94 0.53 -12.66
N THR A 220 14.32 0.30 -11.40
CA THR A 220 15.10 1.26 -10.60
C THR A 220 16.49 1.53 -11.19
N GLU A 221 17.12 0.53 -11.81
CA GLU A 221 18.39 0.70 -12.53
C GLU A 221 18.18 1.53 -13.80
N GLN A 222 17.12 1.22 -14.56
CA GLN A 222 16.79 1.99 -15.78
C GLN A 222 16.48 3.45 -15.49
N LEU A 223 15.75 3.74 -14.40
CA LEU A 223 15.41 5.11 -13.99
C LEU A 223 16.66 5.92 -13.64
N ILE A 224 17.55 5.38 -12.80
CA ILE A 224 18.79 6.07 -12.42
C ILE A 224 19.71 6.26 -13.63
N ALA A 225 19.81 5.26 -14.51
CA ALA A 225 20.59 5.37 -15.76
C ALA A 225 20.04 6.45 -16.71
N ALA A 226 18.72 6.69 -16.70
CA ALA A 226 18.08 7.75 -17.45
C ALA A 226 18.17 9.14 -16.79
N GLY A 227 18.82 9.25 -15.62
CA GLY A 227 18.91 10.49 -14.85
C GLY A 227 17.64 10.83 -14.07
N TRP A 228 16.74 9.85 -13.87
CA TRP A 228 15.53 10.01 -13.06
C TRP A 228 15.79 9.53 -11.64
N GLY A 229 15.06 10.09 -10.69
CA GLY A 229 14.91 9.50 -9.37
C GLY A 229 13.73 8.52 -9.33
N TYR A 230 13.63 7.79 -8.22
CA TYR A 230 12.45 7.01 -7.89
C TYR A 230 12.12 7.15 -6.41
N ALA A 231 10.84 7.02 -6.09
CA ALA A 231 10.36 6.93 -4.72
C ALA A 231 9.64 5.60 -4.54
N THR A 232 9.99 4.81 -3.53
CA THR A 232 9.23 3.62 -3.16
C THR A 232 8.40 3.94 -1.93
N ILE A 233 7.08 3.79 -2.03
CA ILE A 233 6.15 4.01 -0.90
C ILE A 233 5.49 2.69 -0.49
N ASN A 234 5.44 2.42 0.81
CA ASN A 234 4.90 1.17 1.35
C ASN A 234 3.39 1.26 1.58
N PRO A 235 2.53 0.62 0.78
CA PRO A 235 1.08 0.68 0.96
C PRO A 235 0.62 0.08 2.29
N ASN A 236 1.29 -0.97 2.80
CA ASN A 236 0.94 -1.57 4.09
C ASN A 236 1.23 -0.64 5.28
N SER A 237 2.14 0.32 5.13
CA SER A 237 2.39 1.34 6.14
C SER A 237 1.27 2.40 6.20
N ILE A 238 0.49 2.53 5.12
CA ILE A 238 -0.69 3.41 5.03
C ILE A 238 -1.92 2.66 5.53
N GLN A 239 -2.20 1.49 4.95
CA GLN A 239 -3.36 0.66 5.25
C GLN A 239 -3.04 -0.82 4.98
N PRO A 240 -3.28 -1.74 5.93
CA PRO A 240 -3.02 -3.16 5.69
C PRO A 240 -3.88 -3.77 4.58
N ASP A 241 -3.30 -4.71 3.83
CA ASP A 241 -3.96 -5.44 2.75
C ASP A 241 -4.80 -6.64 3.27
N ASN A 242 -5.81 -6.36 4.11
CA ASN A 242 -6.82 -7.34 4.55
C ASN A 242 -7.99 -6.65 5.26
N GLY A 243 -9.15 -7.31 5.33
CA GLY A 243 -10.33 -6.75 6.01
C GLY A 243 -10.14 -6.53 7.51
N ALA A 244 -9.36 -7.39 8.19
CA ALA A 244 -9.03 -7.21 9.60
C ALA A 244 -8.25 -5.91 9.88
N GLY A 245 -7.58 -5.37 8.86
CA GLY A 245 -6.85 -4.11 8.92
C GLY A 245 -7.73 -2.87 8.80
N LEU A 246 -9.00 -2.98 8.40
CA LEU A 246 -9.86 -1.81 8.12
C LEU A 246 -10.23 -0.99 9.35
N THR A 247 -10.08 -1.55 10.56
CA THR A 247 -10.17 -0.82 11.84
C THR A 247 -8.81 -0.36 12.37
N LYS A 248 -7.75 -0.49 11.56
CA LYS A 248 -6.37 -0.04 11.79
C LYS A 248 -5.90 0.81 10.61
N GLY A 249 -4.63 1.26 10.64
CA GLY A 249 -4.06 2.10 9.58
C GLY A 249 -4.80 3.43 9.48
N ILE A 250 -4.67 4.12 8.34
CA ILE A 250 -5.31 5.42 8.15
C ILE A 250 -6.85 5.34 8.21
N ILE A 251 -7.45 4.27 7.70
CA ILE A 251 -8.90 4.09 7.74
C ILE A 251 -9.36 3.96 9.20
N GLY A 252 -8.70 3.09 9.96
CA GLY A 252 -8.99 2.89 11.38
C GLY A 252 -8.76 4.15 12.20
N LEU A 253 -7.70 4.89 11.93
CA LEU A 253 -7.40 6.15 12.62
C LEU A 253 -8.55 7.15 12.46
N VAL A 254 -8.98 7.40 11.21
CA VAL A 254 -10.05 8.36 10.92
C VAL A 254 -11.39 7.88 11.48
N ASN A 255 -11.65 6.56 11.44
CA ASN A 255 -12.86 5.97 12.00
C ASN A 255 -12.77 5.65 13.49
N ARG A 256 -11.69 6.03 14.18
CA ARG A 256 -11.46 5.77 15.61
C ARG A 256 -11.63 4.30 15.99
N GLY A 257 -11.07 3.41 15.18
CA GLY A 257 -11.12 1.96 15.32
C GLY A 257 -12.47 1.32 14.96
N LYS A 258 -13.46 2.08 14.49
CA LYS A 258 -14.79 1.56 14.11
C LYS A 258 -14.79 1.01 12.68
N HIS A 259 -15.76 0.12 12.41
CA HIS A 259 -16.04 -0.34 11.05
C HIS A 259 -16.40 0.84 10.13
N ARG A 260 -16.06 0.67 8.86
CA ARG A 260 -16.41 1.62 7.81
C ARG A 260 -17.92 1.64 7.55
N ARG A 261 -18.42 2.81 7.14
CA ARG A 261 -19.70 2.93 6.44
C ARG A 261 -19.54 2.46 5.00
N PRO A 262 -20.63 2.15 4.28
CA PRO A 262 -20.55 1.59 2.93
C PRO A 262 -19.78 2.46 1.93
N ASP A 263 -19.79 3.77 2.14
CA ASP A 263 -19.23 4.75 1.22
C ASP A 263 -17.91 5.36 1.70
N ASP A 264 -17.36 4.92 2.84
CA ASP A 264 -16.01 5.28 3.24
C ASP A 264 -14.99 4.56 2.33
N TRP A 265 -13.86 5.19 2.03
CA TRP A 265 -12.73 4.61 1.28
C TRP A 265 -12.32 3.19 1.66
N GLY A 266 -11.93 2.39 0.67
CA GLY A 266 -11.23 1.11 0.87
C GLY A 266 -9.70 1.26 0.82
N SER A 267 -8.98 0.14 0.99
CA SER A 267 -7.50 0.14 1.02
C SER A 267 -6.88 0.73 -0.24
N LEU A 268 -7.42 0.46 -1.44
CA LEU A 268 -6.92 1.05 -2.69
C LEU A 268 -6.95 2.58 -2.68
N ARG A 269 -8.06 3.17 -2.22
CA ARG A 269 -8.20 4.63 -2.13
C ARG A 269 -7.34 5.21 -1.02
N ALA A 270 -7.17 4.49 0.09
CA ALA A 270 -6.25 4.86 1.16
C ALA A 270 -4.78 4.87 0.69
N TRP A 271 -4.35 3.85 -0.08
CA TRP A 271 -3.01 3.81 -0.67
C TRP A 271 -2.79 4.96 -1.65
N ALA A 272 -3.76 5.25 -2.52
CA ALA A 272 -3.71 6.41 -3.40
C ALA A 272 -3.63 7.74 -2.64
N TRP A 273 -4.37 7.87 -1.53
CA TRP A 273 -4.26 9.03 -0.64
C TRP A 273 -2.86 9.15 -0.03
N GLY A 274 -2.27 8.06 0.48
CA GLY A 274 -0.93 8.11 1.06
C GLY A 274 0.16 8.41 0.01
N ALA A 275 0.01 7.92 -1.22
CA ALA A 275 0.86 8.33 -2.35
C ALA A 275 0.74 9.84 -2.64
N ALA A 276 -0.48 10.41 -2.58
CA ALA A 276 -0.65 11.86 -2.68
C ALA A 276 0.04 12.61 -1.53
N ARG A 277 0.04 12.08 -0.29
CA ARG A 277 0.81 12.66 0.83
C ARG A 277 2.32 12.55 0.61
N GLY A 278 2.79 11.49 -0.07
CA GLY A 278 4.17 11.37 -0.54
C GLY A 278 4.51 12.43 -1.57
N LEU A 279 3.59 12.73 -2.50
CA LEU A 279 3.76 13.81 -3.47
C LEU A 279 3.88 15.17 -2.78
N ASP A 280 3.07 15.45 -1.76
CA ASP A 280 3.18 16.69 -0.96
C ASP A 280 4.61 16.88 -0.40
N TYR A 281 5.28 15.80 0.03
CA TYR A 281 6.68 15.87 0.44
C TYR A 281 7.61 16.16 -0.74
N LEU A 282 7.45 15.44 -1.87
CA LEU A 282 8.31 15.60 -3.05
C LEU A 282 8.23 17.02 -3.64
N GLU A 283 7.11 17.72 -3.47
CA GLU A 283 6.96 19.14 -3.85
C GLU A 283 7.86 20.08 -3.02
N THR A 284 8.27 19.66 -1.82
CA THR A 284 9.16 20.44 -0.93
C THR A 284 10.63 20.09 -1.10
N ASP A 285 10.94 18.99 -1.80
CA ASP A 285 12.30 18.47 -1.91
C ASP A 285 13.06 19.14 -3.07
N PRO A 286 14.12 19.93 -2.81
CA PRO A 286 14.78 20.70 -3.85
C PRO A 286 15.54 19.83 -4.87
N THR A 287 15.75 18.54 -4.59
CA THR A 287 16.37 17.63 -5.57
C THR A 287 15.36 17.05 -6.57
N VAL A 288 14.06 17.32 -6.38
CA VAL A 288 12.98 16.73 -7.17
C VAL A 288 12.31 17.79 -8.03
N ASN A 289 12.13 17.48 -9.32
CA ASN A 289 11.30 18.27 -10.19
C ASN A 289 9.83 17.89 -9.98
N ALA A 290 9.16 18.63 -9.09
CA ALA A 290 7.76 18.38 -8.72
C ALA A 290 6.78 18.39 -9.92
N LYS A 291 7.11 19.07 -11.02
CA LYS A 291 6.30 19.08 -12.25
C LYS A 291 6.44 17.81 -13.08
N LYS A 292 7.34 16.90 -12.70
CA LYS A 292 7.66 15.65 -13.40
C LYS A 292 7.70 14.48 -12.42
N VAL A 293 6.63 14.32 -11.65
CA VAL A 293 6.42 13.14 -10.81
C VAL A 293 5.42 12.22 -11.51
N GLY A 294 5.86 10.99 -11.82
CA GLY A 294 5.00 9.90 -12.26
C GLY A 294 4.59 9.01 -11.10
N ILE A 295 3.56 8.20 -11.29
CA ILE A 295 3.14 7.15 -10.35
C ILE A 295 2.98 5.81 -11.07
N GLU A 296 3.40 4.72 -10.42
CA GLU A 296 3.35 3.35 -10.91
C GLU A 296 2.91 2.38 -9.79
N GLY A 297 2.27 1.29 -10.18
CA GLY A 297 1.92 0.17 -9.30
C GLY A 297 1.68 -1.11 -10.09
N VAL A 298 1.97 -2.26 -9.48
CA VAL A 298 2.00 -3.57 -10.12
C VAL A 298 1.37 -4.65 -9.22
N SER A 299 0.76 -5.67 -9.85
CA SER A 299 0.26 -6.90 -9.25
C SER A 299 0.38 -8.07 -10.23
#